data_AF-A0A535Y5N4-F1
#
_entry.id   AF-A0A535Y5N4-F1
#
_cell.length_a   1.000
_cell.length_b   1.000
_cell.length_c   1.000
_cell.angle_alpha   90.00
_cell.angle_beta   90.00
_cell.angle_gamma   90.00
#
_symmetry.space_group_name_H-M   'P 1'
#
loop_
_entity.id
_entity.type
_entity.pdbx_description
1 polymer ?
#
loop_
_entity_poly.entity_id
_entity_poly.type
_entity_poly.pdbx_seq_one_letter_code
_entity_poly.pdbx_strand_id
1 'polypeptide(L)'
;MNSRRYVQRERARRTARTATAIENAALREVARHGYPDLHVTDVARRAHVSTRTVYLHSTSKERLVEQALRRRGAALISRVERWRPRGGRWRAPARGRATPP
;
A
#
# COMPACT_ATOMS: atom_id res chain seq x y z
N MET A 1 -35.17 3.02 5.78
CA MET A 1 -33.70 2.84 5.67
C MET A 1 -33.33 2.42 4.25
N ASN A 2 -32.52 3.18 3.51
CA ASN A 2 -32.33 2.97 2.07
C ASN A 2 -31.34 1.82 1.75
N SER A 3 -31.88 0.61 1.57
CA SER A 3 -31.17 -0.65 1.30
C SER A 3 -30.19 -0.58 0.11
N ARG A 4 -30.45 0.30 -0.87
CA ARG A 4 -29.54 0.53 -2.01
C ARG A 4 -28.19 1.10 -1.60
N ARG A 5 -28.13 2.05 -0.66
CA ARG A 5 -26.84 2.63 -0.19
C ARG A 5 -25.99 1.62 0.58
N TYR A 6 -26.64 0.72 1.32
CA TYR A 6 -25.95 -0.35 2.06
C TYR A 6 -25.27 -1.35 1.11
N VAL A 7 -26.01 -1.83 0.10
CA VAL A 7 -25.47 -2.77 -0.90
C VAL A 7 -24.29 -2.16 -1.67
N GLN A 8 -24.36 -0.89 -2.05
CA GLN A 8 -23.25 -0.20 -2.73
C GLN A 8 -22.01 -0.08 -1.84
N ARG A 9 -22.17 0.26 -0.56
CA ARG A 9 -21.05 0.30 0.40
C ARG A 9 -20.40 -1.06 0.60
N GLU A 10 -21.19 -2.13 0.72
CA GLU A 10 -20.63 -3.46 0.95
C GLU A 10 -19.91 -4.00 -0.30
N ARG A 11 -20.43 -3.71 -1.50
CA ARG A 11 -19.72 -3.98 -2.75
C ARG A 11 -18.39 -3.24 -2.83
N ALA A 12 -18.38 -1.93 -2.53
CA ALA A 12 -17.15 -1.13 -2.53
C ALA A 12 -16.11 -1.68 -1.53
N ARG A 13 -16.54 -2.07 -0.33
CA ARG A 13 -15.67 -2.71 0.67
C ARG A 13 -15.11 -4.03 0.18
N ARG A 14 -15.92 -4.88 -0.46
CA ARG A 14 -15.46 -6.15 -1.04
C ARG A 14 -14.41 -5.91 -2.11
N THR A 15 -14.66 -4.98 -3.05
CA THR A 15 -13.68 -4.60 -4.07
C THR A 15 -12.37 -4.09 -3.47
N ALA A 16 -12.44 -3.25 -2.43
CA ALA A 16 -11.24 -2.76 -1.73
C ALA A 16 -10.46 -3.90 -1.06
N ARG A 17 -11.15 -4.83 -0.38
CA ARG A 17 -10.53 -6.03 0.22
C ARG A 17 -9.83 -6.88 -0.83
N THR A 18 -10.47 -7.10 -1.97
CA THR A 18 -9.89 -7.85 -3.10
C THR A 18 -8.64 -7.16 -3.65
N ALA A 19 -8.68 -5.85 -3.87
CA ALA A 19 -7.52 -5.10 -4.33
C ALA A 19 -6.34 -5.21 -3.36
N THR A 20 -6.58 -5.05 -2.05
CA THR A 20 -5.55 -5.22 -1.02
C THR A 20 -4.99 -6.65 -0.97
N ALA A 21 -5.83 -7.68 -1.19
CA ALA A 21 -5.37 -9.06 -1.24
C ALA A 21 -4.42 -9.31 -2.42
N ILE A 22 -4.76 -8.78 -3.60
CA ILE A 22 -3.95 -8.85 -4.82
C ILE A 22 -2.60 -8.13 -4.61
N GLU A 23 -2.61 -6.91 -4.06
CA GLU A 23 -1.39 -6.14 -3.78
C GLU A 23 -0.46 -6.89 -2.81
N ASN A 24 -1.00 -7.40 -1.71
CA ASN A 24 -0.23 -8.17 -0.74
C ASN A 24 0.29 -9.49 -1.32
N ALA A 25 -0.43 -10.09 -2.26
CA ALA A 25 0.04 -11.28 -2.95
C ALA A 25 1.19 -10.96 -3.90
N ALA A 26 1.07 -9.90 -4.70
CA ALA A 26 2.11 -9.44 -5.61
C ALA A 26 3.42 -9.11 -4.87
N LEU A 27 3.34 -8.34 -3.79
CA LEU A 27 4.53 -8.00 -2.98
C LEU A 27 5.20 -9.24 -2.39
N ARG A 28 4.43 -10.26 -2.00
CA ARG A 28 4.97 -11.52 -1.47
C ARG A 28 5.63 -12.37 -2.55
N GLU A 29 5.07 -12.41 -3.75
CA GLU A 29 5.70 -13.10 -4.89
C GLU A 29 7.00 -12.41 -5.28
N VAL A 30 7.00 -11.08 -5.43
CA VAL A 30 8.22 -10.31 -5.73
C VAL A 30 9.29 -10.53 -4.65
N ALA A 31 8.90 -10.54 -3.37
CA ALA A 31 9.86 -10.74 -2.28
C ALA A 31 10.45 -12.16 -2.23
N ARG A 32 9.74 -13.17 -2.75
CA ARG A 32 10.18 -14.57 -2.73
C ARG A 32 10.99 -14.98 -3.95
N HIS A 33 10.57 -14.53 -5.13
CA HIS A 33 11.10 -15.01 -6.41
C HIS A 33 11.72 -13.89 -7.24
N GLY A 34 11.57 -12.62 -6.84
CA GLY A 34 11.96 -11.48 -7.64
C GLY A 34 10.91 -11.11 -8.70
N TYR A 35 11.15 -10.01 -9.40
CA TYR A 35 10.25 -9.51 -10.44
C TYR A 35 10.25 -10.35 -11.74
N PRO A 36 11.40 -10.82 -12.26
CA PRO A 36 11.43 -11.59 -13.50
C PRO A 36 10.55 -12.85 -13.43
N ASP A 37 10.67 -13.60 -12.34
CA ASP A 37 9.99 -14.88 -12.13
C ASP A 37 8.57 -14.74 -11.55
N LEU A 38 8.07 -13.51 -11.39
CA LEU A 38 6.70 -13.30 -10.96
C LEU A 38 5.74 -13.65 -12.10
N HIS A 39 4.74 -14.50 -11.79
CA HIS A 39 3.62 -14.78 -12.66
C HIS A 39 2.29 -14.28 -12.07
N VAL A 40 1.45 -13.67 -12.92
CA VAL A 40 0.12 -13.15 -12.52
C VAL A 40 -0.79 -14.28 -12.01
N THR A 41 -0.62 -15.49 -12.51
CA THR A 41 -1.33 -16.70 -12.06
C THR A 41 -0.99 -17.08 -10.62
N ASP A 42 0.27 -16.96 -10.21
CA ASP A 42 0.70 -17.22 -8.83
C ASP A 42 0.18 -16.15 -7.87
N VAL A 43 0.18 -14.89 -8.31
CA VAL A 43 -0.46 -13.80 -7.55
C VAL A 43 -1.95 -14.07 -7.37
N ALA A 44 -2.65 -14.46 -8.43
CA ALA A 44 -4.08 -14.78 -8.39
C ALA A 44 -4.37 -15.93 -7.42
N ARG A 45 -3.59 -17.01 -7.51
CA ARG A 45 -3.67 -18.18 -6.62
C ARG A 45 -3.45 -17.78 -5.16
N ARG A 46 -2.43 -16.99 -4.86
CA ARG A 46 -2.13 -16.50 -3.50
C ARG A 46 -3.20 -15.54 -2.97
N ALA A 47 -3.80 -14.73 -3.83
CA ALA A 47 -4.86 -13.80 -3.46
C ALA A 47 -6.25 -14.47 -3.38
N HIS A 48 -6.37 -15.76 -3.71
CA HIS A 48 -7.63 -16.50 -3.80
C HIS A 48 -8.65 -15.85 -4.74
N VAL A 49 -8.17 -15.40 -5.90
CA VAL A 49 -9.00 -14.80 -6.95
C VAL A 49 -8.69 -15.44 -8.31
N SER A 50 -9.55 -15.20 -9.29
CA SER A 50 -9.26 -15.60 -10.66
C SER A 50 -8.19 -14.70 -11.29
N THR A 51 -7.41 -15.21 -12.24
CA THR A 51 -6.47 -14.40 -13.04
C THR A 51 -7.19 -13.24 -13.73
N ARG A 52 -8.41 -13.45 -14.22
CA ARG A 52 -9.26 -12.40 -14.79
C ARG A 52 -9.53 -11.27 -13.78
N THR A 53 -9.77 -11.60 -12.51
CA THR A 53 -9.97 -10.62 -11.45
C THR A 53 -8.71 -9.78 -11.22
N VAL A 54 -7.51 -10.37 -11.29
CA VAL A 54 -6.27 -9.60 -11.20
C VAL A 54 -6.16 -8.62 -12.36
N TYR A 55 -6.45 -9.05 -13.58
CA TYR A 55 -6.41 -8.17 -14.75
C TYR A 55 -7.46 -7.04 -14.75
N LEU A 56 -8.59 -7.22 -14.05
CA LEU A 56 -9.56 -6.12 -13.82
C LEU A 56 -8.98 -5.01 -12.93
N HIS A 57 -8.05 -5.34 -12.04
CA HIS A 57 -7.39 -4.38 -11.15
C HIS A 57 -6.09 -3.83 -11.72
N SER A 58 -5.38 -4.59 -12.55
CA SER A 58 -4.09 -4.20 -13.11
C SER A 58 -3.92 -4.73 -14.53
N THR A 59 -3.62 -3.85 -15.48
CA THR A 59 -3.57 -4.20 -16.91
C THR A 59 -2.34 -5.04 -17.31
N SER A 60 -1.26 -4.99 -16.53
CA SER A 60 -0.03 -5.75 -16.79
C SER A 60 0.67 -6.15 -15.49
N LYS A 61 1.68 -7.03 -15.60
CA LYS A 61 2.54 -7.44 -14.47
C LYS A 61 3.30 -6.24 -13.88
N GLU A 62 3.85 -5.40 -14.75
CA GLU A 62 4.57 -4.17 -14.40
C GLU A 62 3.65 -3.26 -13.58
N ARG A 63 2.44 -3.00 -14.09
CA ARG A 63 1.46 -2.14 -13.44
C ARG A 63 0.99 -2.71 -12.10
N LEU A 64 0.81 -4.02 -12.01
CA LEU A 64 0.47 -4.69 -10.76
C LEU A 64 1.53 -4.43 -9.69
N VAL A 65 2.81 -4.62 -10.02
CA VAL A 65 3.92 -4.45 -9.07
C VAL A 65 4.14 -2.99 -8.73
N GLU A 66 4.11 -2.10 -9.72
CA GLU A 66 4.20 -0.65 -9.53
C GLU A 66 3.12 -0.14 -8.56
N GLN A 67 1.86 -0.51 -8.79
CA GLN A 67 0.74 -0.10 -7.95
C GLN A 67 0.88 -0.65 -6.52
N ALA A 68 1.26 -1.92 -6.38
CA ALA A 68 1.44 -2.55 -5.08
C ALA A 68 2.57 -1.90 -4.28
N LEU A 69 3.72 -1.63 -4.91
CA LEU A 69 4.84 -0.93 -4.29
C LEU A 69 4.47 0.51 -3.91
N ARG A 70 3.86 1.26 -4.83
CA ARG A 70 3.43 2.65 -4.59
C ARG A 70 2.47 2.75 -3.41
N ARG A 71 1.46 1.88 -3.34
CA ARG A 71 0.47 1.87 -2.25
C ARG A 71 1.12 1.45 -0.93
N ARG A 72 2.00 0.45 -0.95
CA ARG A 72 2.72 0.02 0.25
C ARG A 72 3.65 1.10 0.79
N GLY A 73 4.37 1.79 -0.10
CA GLY A 73 5.24 2.91 0.23
C GLY A 73 4.46 4.06 0.85
N ALA A 74 3.36 4.49 0.22
CA ALA A 74 2.48 5.52 0.78
C ALA A 74 1.95 5.13 2.17
N ALA A 75 1.51 3.88 2.37
CA ALA A 75 1.04 3.40 3.65
C ALA A 75 2.13 3.39 4.74
N LEU A 76 3.39 3.09 4.37
CA LEU A 76 4.54 3.18 5.27
C LEU A 76 4.84 4.62 5.66
N ILE A 77 4.93 5.52 4.67
CA ILE A 77 5.19 6.95 4.89
C ILE A 77 4.13 7.53 5.82
N SER A 78 2.84 7.32 5.52
CA SER A 78 1.76 7.82 6.38
C SER A 78 1.77 7.21 7.79
N ARG A 79 2.29 5.98 7.96
CA ARG A 79 2.44 5.37 9.29
C ARG A 79 3.59 6.03 10.07
N VAL A 80 4.69 6.35 9.41
CA VAL A 80 5.84 7.06 10.00
C VAL A 80 5.45 8.50 10.35
N GLU A 81 4.73 9.20 9.48
CA GLU A 81 4.27 10.57 9.75
C GLU A 81 3.30 10.66 10.93
N ARG A 82 2.39 9.69 11.06
CA ARG A 82 1.48 9.60 12.22
C ARG A 82 2.19 9.19 13.50
N TRP A 83 3.36 8.58 13.40
CA TRP A 83 4.14 8.23 14.58
C TRP A 83 4.71 9.50 15.19
N ARG A 84 4.08 9.97 16.27
CA ARG A 84 4.57 11.08 17.08
C ARG A 84 5.62 10.53 18.05
N PRO A 85 6.89 10.97 18.02
CA PRO A 85 7.87 10.52 19.00
C PRO A 85 7.40 10.92 20.39
N ARG A 86 7.23 9.94 21.29
CA ARG A 86 6.98 10.21 22.71
C ARG A 86 8.26 10.80 23.30
N GLY A 87 8.24 12.10 23.63
CA GLY A 87 9.16 12.68 24.61
C GLY A 87 10.42 13.40 24.11
N GLY A 88 10.52 13.78 22.84
CA GLY A 88 11.62 14.62 22.37
C GLY A 88 11.48 16.07 22.85
N ARG A 89 11.97 16.39 24.05
CA ARG A 89 12.23 17.79 24.45
C ARG A 89 13.36 18.31 23.56
N TRP A 90 13.03 18.74 22.35
CA TRP A 90 13.96 19.43 21.47
C TRP A 90 14.25 20.80 22.10
N ARG A 91 15.31 20.87 22.90
CA ARG A 91 15.88 22.14 23.33
C ARG A 91 16.62 22.67 22.11
N ALA A 92 15.99 23.59 21.38
CA ALA A 92 16.65 24.32 20.31
C ALA A 92 17.98 24.88 20.83
N PRO A 93 19.08 24.83 20.06
CA PRO A 93 20.30 25.53 20.46
C PRO A 93 19.94 27.00 20.67
N ALA A 94 20.18 27.50 21.89
CA ALA A 94 20.02 28.90 22.20
C ALA A 94 20.82 29.69 21.18
N ARG A 95 20.16 30.59 20.45
CA ARG A 95 20.81 31.56 19.57
C ARG A 95 21.87 32.31 20.38
N GLY A 96 23.12 31.91 20.22
CA GLY A 96 24.26 32.73 20.60
C GLY A 96 24.30 33.92 19.65
N ARG A 97 23.92 35.09 20.16
CA ARG A 97 24.34 36.36 19.55
C ARG A 97 25.87 36.35 19.54
N ALA A 98 26.46 36.28 18.36
CA ALA A 98 27.85 36.63 18.17
C ALA A 98 27.89 37.90 17.31
N THR A 99 28.16 39.01 17.98
CA THR A 99 28.77 40.24 17.47
C THR A 99 30.04 40.42 18.31
N PRO A 100 31.13 41.08 17.86
CA PRO A 100 31.85 41.13 16.59
C PRO A 100 33.31 40.62 16.84
N PRO A 101 34.40 41.01 16.11
CA PRO A 101 34.91 42.39 16.01
C PRO A 101 34.78 43.06 14.64
#